data_AF-A0A484Z5A8-F1
#
_entry.id   AF-A0A484Z5A8-F1
#
_cell.length_a   1.000
_cell.length_b   1.000
_cell.length_c   1.000
_cell.angle_alpha   90.00
_cell.angle_beta   90.00
_cell.angle_gamma   90.00
#
_symmetry.space_group_name_H-M   'P 1'
#
loop_
_entity.id
_entity.type
_entity.pdbx_description
1 polymer ?
#
loop_
_entity_poly.entity_id
_entity_poly.type
_entity_poly.pdbx_seq_one_letter_code
_entity_poly.pdbx_strand_id
1 'polypeptide(L)' 'MKLDSAPGDMAAKGGGLQLYFAPDDSAVPFSQSRYYYTSPYGRSETVQLKACYYQTTSAITAGTANATATFTLTCK' A
#
# COMPACT_ATOMS: atom_id res chain seq x y z
N MET A 1 -7.47 22.47 27.76
CA MET A 1 -7.79 21.77 26.52
C MET A 1 -7.43 20.31 26.72
N LYS A 2 -8.43 19.45 26.71
CA LYS A 2 -8.26 18.01 26.86
C LYS A 2 -8.29 17.45 25.44
N LEU A 3 -7.29 16.64 25.08
CA LEU A 3 -7.19 15.98 23.78
C LEU A 3 -7.96 14.65 23.87
N ASP A 4 -9.19 14.70 24.36
CA ASP A 4 -10.07 13.56 24.51
C ASP A 4 -10.81 13.32 23.20
N SER A 5 -10.07 12.77 22.24
CA SER A 5 -10.59 11.95 21.13
C SER A 5 -9.41 11.22 20.48
N ALA A 6 -8.65 10.44 21.26
CA ALA A 6 -7.95 9.33 20.63
C ALA A 6 -9.05 8.47 20.00
N PRO A 7 -9.05 8.24 18.68
CA PRO A 7 -10.04 7.35 18.07
C PRO A 7 -9.70 5.94 18.55
N GLY A 8 -10.26 5.55 19.70
CA GLY A 8 -10.24 4.19 20.17
C GLY A 8 -10.94 3.33 19.14
N ASP A 9 -10.24 2.34 18.58
CA ASP A 9 -10.68 1.29 17.66
C ASP A 9 -11.56 1.68 16.44
N MET A 10 -11.86 2.96 16.22
CA MET A 10 -12.65 3.43 15.09
C MET A 10 -11.82 3.37 13.82
N ALA A 11 -12.30 2.64 12.82
CA ALA A 11 -11.69 2.61 11.49
C ALA A 11 -11.90 3.96 10.77
N ALA A 12 -10.82 4.47 10.16
CA ALA A 12 -10.89 5.65 9.30
C ALA A 12 -11.80 5.36 8.08
N LYS A 13 -12.47 6.40 7.58
CA LYS A 13 -13.29 6.32 6.37
C LYS A 13 -12.90 7.40 5.36
N GLY A 14 -13.11 7.10 4.09
CA GLY A 14 -12.87 8.01 2.97
C GLY A 14 -11.41 8.08 2.50
N GLY A 15 -10.52 7.30 3.11
CA GLY A 15 -9.15 7.09 2.66
C GLY A 15 -8.90 5.66 2.23
N GLY A 16 -7.91 5.47 1.35
CA GLY A 16 -7.36 4.19 0.95
C GLY A 16 -5.84 4.18 1.08
N LEU A 17 -5.24 2.99 0.98
CA LEU A 17 -3.79 2.82 0.91
C LEU A 17 -3.44 2.32 -0.50
N GLN A 18 -2.51 3.00 -1.17
CA GLN A 18 -2.05 2.65 -2.50
C GLN A 18 -0.59 2.22 -2.44
N LEU A 19 -0.28 1.13 -3.16
CA LEU A 19 1.07 0.61 -3.31
C LEU A 19 1.65 1.03 -4.65
N TYR A 20 2.94 1.31 -4.66
CA TYR A 20 3.71 1.67 -5.85
C TYR A 20 4.98 0.83 -5.92
N PHE A 21 5.40 0.45 -7.12
CA PHE A 21 6.74 -0.05 -7.35
C PHE A 21 7.72 1.10 -7.20
N ALA A 22 8.65 0.99 -6.26
CA ALA A 22 9.57 2.08 -5.98
C ALA A 22 10.49 2.49 -7.16
N PRO A 23 10.99 1.55 -7.99
CA PRO A 23 11.93 1.86 -9.06
C PRO A 23 11.36 2.74 -10.18
N ASP A 24 10.09 2.59 -10.53
CA ASP A 24 9.46 3.26 -11.67
C ASP A 24 8.24 4.11 -11.27
N ASP A 25 7.98 4.24 -9.97
CA ASP A 25 6.89 5.00 -9.36
C ASP A 25 5.49 4.65 -9.90
N SER A 26 5.34 3.44 -10.41
CA SER A 26 4.09 2.98 -11.01
C SER A 26 3.20 2.28 -9.98
N ALA A 27 1.89 2.49 -10.08
CA ALA A 27 0.95 1.86 -9.17
C ALA A 27 0.97 0.33 -9.31
N VAL A 28 0.87 -0.37 -8.18
CA VAL A 28 0.67 -1.82 -8.14
C VAL A 28 -0.79 -2.12 -8.46
N PRO A 29 -1.09 -2.80 -9.59
CA PRO A 29 -2.48 -3.11 -9.93
C PRO A 29 -2.99 -4.25 -9.04
N PHE A 30 -4.06 -4.00 -8.29
CA PHE A 30 -4.65 -5.01 -7.42
C PHE A 30 -5.25 -6.16 -8.23
N SER A 31 -5.08 -7.40 -7.74
CA SER A 31 -5.57 -8.64 -8.38
C SER A 31 -5.10 -8.87 -9.83
N GLN A 32 -4.00 -8.24 -10.24
CA GLN A 32 -3.42 -8.42 -11.57
C GLN A 32 -1.94 -8.80 -11.45
N SER A 33 -1.49 -9.73 -12.29
CA SER A 33 -0.07 -10.02 -12.42
C SER A 33 0.60 -8.94 -13.27
N ARG A 34 1.80 -8.52 -12.85
CA ARG A 34 2.64 -7.62 -13.62
C ARG A 34 4.09 -8.09 -13.57
N TYR A 35 4.79 -7.92 -14.69
CA TYR A 35 6.24 -8.10 -14.72
C TYR A 35 6.92 -7.07 -13.80
N TYR A 36 7.72 -7.58 -12.85
CA TYR A 36 8.47 -6.75 -11.92
C TYR A 36 9.90 -6.52 -12.40
N TYR A 37 10.68 -7.61 -12.52
CA TYR A 37 12.10 -7.54 -12.82
C TYR A 37 12.63 -8.89 -13.31
N THR A 38 13.71 -8.87 -14.09
CA THR A 38 14.50 -10.05 -14.44
C THR A 38 15.82 -9.94 -13.69
N SER A 39 16.08 -10.91 -12.81
CA SER A 39 17.36 -10.97 -12.10
C SER A 39 18.50 -11.21 -13.10
N PRO A 40 19.51 -10.34 -13.16
CA PRO A 40 20.63 -10.49 -14.09
C PRO A 40 21.53 -11.67 -13.71
N TYR A 41 21.53 -12.07 -12.43
CA TYR A 41 22.45 -13.08 -11.91
C TYR A 41 21.75 -14.24 -11.17
N GLY A 42 20.41 -14.23 -11.08
CA GLY A 42 19.62 -15.25 -10.40
C GLY A 42 19.86 -15.35 -8.89
N ARG A 43 20.19 -14.24 -8.23
CA ARG A 43 20.56 -14.21 -6.80
C ARG A 43 19.44 -13.62 -5.93
N SER A 44 19.77 -13.31 -4.68
CA SER A 44 18.86 -12.58 -3.80
C SER A 44 18.46 -11.26 -4.44
N GLU A 45 17.15 -11.07 -4.61
CA GLU A 45 16.56 -9.87 -5.16
C GLU A 45 15.73 -9.14 -4.11
N THR A 46 15.73 -7.81 -4.16
CA THR A 46 14.90 -6.97 -3.29
C THR A 46 13.68 -6.49 -4.06
N VAL A 47 12.49 -6.81 -3.55
CA VAL A 47 11.23 -6.23 -4.05
C VAL A 47 11.03 -4.87 -3.36
N GLN A 48 11.10 -3.78 -4.11
CA GLN A 48 11.03 -2.43 -3.57
C GLN A 48 9.64 -1.82 -3.80
N LEU A 49 8.94 -1.51 -2.71
CA LEU A 49 7.59 -0.97 -2.72
C LEU A 49 7.51 0.31 -1.88
N LYS A 50 6.63 1.23 -2.29
CA LYS A 50 6.19 2.40 -1.52
C LYS A 50 4.70 2.27 -1.22
N ALA A 51 4.27 2.85 -0.10
CA ALA A 51 2.87 2.90 0.30
C ALA A 51 2.48 4.35 0.65
N CYS A 52 1.33 4.80 0.14
CA CYS A 52 0.80 6.13 0.43
C CYS A 52 -0.70 6.04 0.74
N TYR A 53 -1.17 6.85 1.69
CA TYR A 53 -2.61 7.08 1.84
C TYR A 53 -3.11 8.03 0.75
N TYR A 54 -4.31 7.80 0.25
CA TYR A 54 -4.98 8.69 -0.68
C TYR A 54 -6.47 8.81 -0.33
N GLN A 55 -7.06 9.93 -0.69
CA GLN A 55 -8.47 10.20 -0.44
C GLN A 55 -9.33 9.56 -1.53
N THR A 56 -10.33 8.77 -1.14
CA THR A 56 -11.27 8.12 -2.05
C THR A 56 -12.59 8.88 -2.15
N THR A 57 -12.92 9.70 -1.15
CA THR A 57 -14.15 10.50 -1.08
C THR A 57 -13.86 11.87 -0.48
N SER A 58 -14.62 12.90 -0.85
CA SER A 58 -14.42 14.28 -0.34
C SER A 58 -14.50 14.41 1.20
N ALA A 59 -15.27 13.55 1.87
CA ALA A 59 -15.33 13.50 3.33
C ALA A 59 -14.37 12.43 3.89
N ILE A 60 -13.57 12.81 4.89
CA ILE A 60 -12.70 11.90 5.67
C ILE A 60 -13.20 11.84 7.10
N THR A 61 -13.29 10.64 7.66
CA THR A 61 -13.52 10.43 9.11
C THR A 61 -12.25 9.88 9.74
N ALA A 62 -11.81 10.53 10.82
CA ALA A 62 -10.62 10.12 11.56
C ALA A 62 -10.79 8.74 12.19
N GLY A 63 -9.69 7.99 12.26
CA GLY A 63 -9.65 6.63 12.78
C GLY A 63 -8.35 5.92 12.42
N THR A 64 -8.24 4.64 12.78
CA THR A 64 -7.14 3.77 12.38
C THR A 64 -7.30 3.34 10.92
N ALA A 65 -6.22 3.42 10.14
CA ALA A 65 -6.20 3.10 8.72
C ALA A 65 -5.17 2.01 8.38
N ASN A 66 -5.20 0.88 9.09
CA ASN A 66 -4.27 -0.21 8.85
C ASN A 66 -4.71 -1.05 7.63
N ALA A 67 -3.75 -1.53 6.85
CA ALA A 67 -4.02 -2.46 5.75
C ALA A 67 -2.93 -3.53 5.69
N THR A 68 -3.27 -4.68 5.11
CA THR A 68 -2.32 -5.77 4.81
C THR A 68 -2.55 -6.19 3.36
N ALA A 69 -1.46 -6.34 2.61
CA ALA A 69 -1.48 -6.82 1.24
C ALA A 69 -0.67 -8.11 1.14
N THR A 70 -1.17 -9.07 0.36
CA THR A 70 -0.45 -10.30 0.02
C THR A 70 -0.03 -10.22 -1.44
N PHE A 71 1.21 -10.60 -1.73
CA PHE A 71 1.74 -10.67 -3.09
C PHE A 71 2.25 -12.09 -3.37
N THR A 72 2.05 -12.54 -4.61
CA THR A 72 2.59 -13.80 -5.11
C THR A 72 3.64 -13.50 -6.16
N LEU A 73 4.86 -14.01 -5.96
CA LEU A 73 5.92 -13.92 -6.95
C LEU A 73 5.99 -15.22 -7.74
N THR A 74 6.17 -15.11 -9.05
CA THR A 74 6.40 -16.25 -9.94
C THR A 74 7.69 -16.01 -10.71
N CYS A 75 8.69 -16.85 -10.47
CA CYS A 75 9.92 -16.87 -11.25
C CYS A 75 9.70 -17.77 -12.48
N LYS A 76 10.16 -17.31 -13.64
CA LYS A 76 10.09 -18.04 -14.91
C LYS A 76 11.47 -18.15 -15.52
#